data_AF-A0A836RWJ1-F1
#
_entry.id   AF-A0A836RWJ1-F1
#
_cell.length_a   1.000
_cell.length_b   1.000
_cell.length_c   1.000
_cell.angle_alpha   90.00
_cell.angle_beta   90.00
_cell.angle_gamma   90.00
#
_symmetry.space_group_name_H-M   'P 1'
#
loop_
_entity.id
_entity.type
_entity.pdbx_description
1 polymer ?
#
loop_
_entity_poly.entity_id
_entity_poly.type
_entity_poly.pdbx_seq_one_letter_code
_entity_poly.pdbx_strand_id
1 'polypeptide(L)'
;MGLRGKILSGFIILSLMLLIAGMWSINELKSIGSSVQSILDENYQSIYAAKLMKEALEREDSAVLLLMLGKWEEGRHILRAADSLFVKNHSFAQKNI
;
A
#
# COMPACT_ATOMS: atom_id res chain seq x y z
N MET A 1 36.95 -21.57 -42.09
CA MET A 1 37.14 -20.73 -40.88
C MET A 1 38.31 -21.27 -40.07
N GLY A 2 39.33 -20.45 -39.78
CA GLY A 2 40.44 -20.84 -38.91
C GLY A 2 40.02 -20.95 -37.44
N LEU A 3 40.85 -21.59 -36.61
CA LEU A 3 40.59 -21.83 -35.18
C LEU A 3 40.17 -20.57 -34.41
N ARG A 4 40.80 -19.43 -34.73
CA ARG A 4 40.47 -18.10 -34.15
C ARG A 4 39.01 -17.69 -34.38
N GLY A 5 38.46 -17.95 -35.56
CA GLY A 5 37.08 -17.60 -35.90
C GLY A 5 36.06 -18.46 -35.13
N LYS A 6 36.36 -19.75 -34.92
CA LYS A 6 35.52 -20.65 -34.12
C LYS A 6 35.48 -20.24 -32.64
N ILE A 7 36.61 -19.82 -32.09
CA ILE A 7 36.70 -19.31 -30.71
C ILE A 7 35.89 -18.01 -30.60
N LEU A 8 36.07 -17.07 -31.55
CA LEU A 8 35.36 -15.80 -31.55
C LEU A 8 33.83 -15.97 -31.66
N SER A 9 33.35 -16.92 -32.47
CA SER A 9 31.91 -17.20 -32.56
C SER A 9 31.30 -17.69 -31.24
N GLY A 10 32.05 -18.49 -30.46
CA GLY A 10 31.60 -18.92 -29.14
C GLY A 10 31.42 -17.74 -28.18
N PHE A 11 32.38 -16.81 -28.16
CA PHE A 11 32.28 -15.58 -27.36
C PHE A 11 31.12 -14.69 -27.79
N ILE A 12 30.85 -14.57 -29.09
CA ILE A 12 29.70 -13.79 -29.60
C ILE A 12 28.38 -14.38 -29.10
N ILE A 13 28.22 -15.71 -29.17
CA ILE A 13 27.01 -16.39 -28.69
C ILE A 13 26.82 -16.17 -27.19
N LEU A 14 27.88 -16.36 -26.38
CA LEU A 14 27.83 -16.13 -24.94
C LEU A 14 27.46 -14.68 -24.61
N SER A 15 28.06 -13.73 -25.33
CA SER A 15 27.77 -12.30 -25.14
C SER A 15 26.32 -11.95 -25.48
N LEU A 16 25.78 -12.52 -26.57
CA LEU A 16 24.37 -12.39 -26.94
C LEU A 16 23.43 -12.97 -25.88
N MET A 17 23.73 -14.16 -25.36
CA MET A 17 22.94 -14.78 -24.30
C MET A 17 22.92 -13.90 -23.04
N LEU A 18 24.06 -13.32 -22.66
CA LEU A 18 24.17 -12.45 -21.51
C LEU A 18 23.36 -11.15 -21.71
N LEU A 19 23.40 -10.57 -22.92
CA LEU A 19 22.61 -9.39 -23.26
C LEU A 19 21.11 -9.66 -23.15
N ILE A 20 20.64 -10.80 -23.68
CA ILE A 20 19.23 -11.20 -23.60
C ILE A 20 18.82 -11.40 -22.14
N ALA A 21 19.63 -12.12 -21.35
CA ALA A 21 19.37 -12.33 -19.94
C ALA A 21 19.34 -11.02 -19.15
N GLY A 22 20.25 -10.07 -19.46
CA GLY A 22 20.27 -8.74 -18.85
C GLY A 22 19.02 -7.94 -19.16
N MET A 23 18.58 -7.90 -20.42
CA MET A 23 17.33 -7.23 -20.81
C MET A 23 16.12 -7.85 -20.11
N TRP A 24 16.06 -9.18 -20.05
CA TRP A 24 14.99 -9.90 -19.35
C TRP A 24 14.97 -9.54 -17.86
N SER A 25 16.13 -9.57 -17.21
CA SER A 25 16.25 -9.24 -15.79
C SER A 25 15.83 -7.81 -15.48
N ILE A 26 16.11 -6.84 -16.36
CA ILE A 26 15.66 -5.46 -16.19
C ILE A 26 14.13 -5.37 -16.26
N ASN A 27 13.50 -6.08 -17.19
CA ASN A 27 12.04 -6.09 -17.31
C ASN A 27 11.38 -6.75 -16.09
N GLU A 28 11.92 -7.88 -15.63
CA GLU A 28 11.44 -8.58 -14.43
C GLU A 28 11.55 -7.69 -13.19
N LEU A 29 12.70 -7.04 -13.01
CA LEU A 29 12.93 -6.15 -11.86
C LEU A 29 11.96 -4.97 -11.86
N LYS A 30 11.63 -4.41 -13.04
CA LYS A 30 10.62 -3.36 -13.17
C LYS A 30 9.22 -3.85 -12.78
N SER A 31 8.84 -5.04 -13.21
CA SER A 31 7.54 -5.66 -12.88
C SER A 31 7.38 -5.89 -11.37
N ILE A 32 8.43 -6.43 -10.74
CA ILE A 32 8.47 -6.62 -9.28
C ILE A 32 8.40 -5.26 -8.58
N GLY A 33 9.18 -4.28 -9.03
CA GLY A 33 9.19 -2.93 -8.47
C GLY A 33 7.80 -2.28 -8.46
N SER A 34 7.07 -2.37 -9.58
CA SER A 34 5.70 -1.84 -9.64
C SER A 34 4.73 -2.59 -8.71
N SER A 35 4.88 -3.91 -8.59
CA SER A 35 4.02 -4.73 -7.73
C SER A 35 4.26 -4.41 -6.24
N VAL A 36 5.53 -4.28 -5.86
CA VAL A 36 5.93 -3.88 -4.50
C VAL A 36 5.42 -2.48 -4.16
N GLN A 37 5.49 -1.54 -5.10
CA GLN A 37 4.93 -0.21 -4.89
C GLN A 37 3.42 -0.25 -4.64
N SER A 38 2.66 -1.03 -5.42
CA SER A 38 1.21 -1.20 -5.20
C SER A 38 0.91 -1.73 -3.80
N ILE A 39 1.64 -2.77 -3.37
CA ILE A 39 1.47 -3.36 -2.04
C ILE A 39 1.79 -2.34 -0.94
N LEU A 40 2.83 -1.52 -1.11
CA LEU A 40 3.18 -0.45 -0.17
C LEU A 40 2.08 0.61 -0.10
N ASP A 41 1.54 1.01 -1.24
CA ASP A 41 0.47 2.02 -1.32
C ASP A 41 -0.81 1.50 -0.64
N GLU A 42 -1.21 0.26 -0.89
CA GLU A 42 -2.35 -0.38 -0.24
C GLU A 42 -2.17 -0.46 1.28
N ASN A 43 -1.00 -0.89 1.75
CA ASN A 43 -0.69 -0.94 3.19
C ASN A 43 -0.73 0.46 3.81
N TYR A 44 -0.21 1.48 3.12
CA TYR A 44 -0.26 2.86 3.59
C TYR A 44 -1.71 3.35 3.73
N GLN A 45 -2.57 3.04 2.76
CA GLN A 45 -3.99 3.37 2.83
C GLN A 45 -4.68 2.70 4.03
N SER A 46 -4.38 1.42 4.31
CA SER A 46 -4.92 0.71 5.47
C SER A 46 -4.44 1.30 6.80
N ILE A 47 -3.15 1.68 6.90
CA ILE A 47 -2.61 2.38 8.08
C ILE A 47 -3.28 3.74 8.26
N TYR A 48 -3.49 4.49 7.17
CA TYR A 48 -4.14 5.79 7.22
C TYR A 48 -5.61 5.66 7.67
N ALA A 49 -6.34 4.66 7.19
CA ALA A 49 -7.69 4.36 7.65
C ALA A 49 -7.72 4.01 9.15
N ALA A 50 -6.75 3.24 9.64
CA ALA A 50 -6.60 2.95 11.06
C ALA A 50 -6.35 4.20 11.91
N LYS A 51 -5.54 5.15 11.40
CA LYS A 51 -5.34 6.45 12.04
C LYS A 51 -6.66 7.23 12.16
N LEU A 52 -7.44 7.30 11.08
CA LEU A 52 -8.74 7.99 11.10
C LEU A 52 -9.76 7.31 12.03
N MET A 53 -9.74 5.97 12.12
CA MET A 53 -10.56 5.23 13.09
C MET A 53 -10.16 5.58 14.54
N LYS A 54 -8.85 5.67 14.83
CA LYS A 54 -8.37 6.10 16.16
C LYS A 54 -8.85 7.52 16.49
N GLU A 55 -8.71 8.47 15.57
CA GLU A 55 -9.18 9.84 15.76
C GLU A 55 -10.71 9.91 15.95
N ALA A 56 -11.47 9.05 15.27
CA ALA A 56 -12.90 8.92 15.48
C ALA A 56 -13.22 8.44 16.91
N LEU A 57 -12.54 7.40 17.39
CA LEU A 57 -12.71 6.90 18.77
C LEU A 57 -12.37 7.97 19.83
N GLU A 58 -11.31 8.76 19.62
CA GLU A 58 -10.97 9.89 20.50
C GLU A 58 -12.09 10.95 20.56
N ARG A 59 -12.79 11.17 19.45
CA ARG A 59 -13.95 12.05 19.38
C ARG A 59 -15.20 11.44 20.04
N GLU A 60 -15.41 10.14 19.92
CA GLU A 60 -16.48 9.43 20.63
C GLU A 60 -16.29 9.53 22.14
N ASP A 61 -15.07 9.33 22.64
CA ASP A 61 -14.72 9.48 24.06
C ASP A 61 -15.07 10.89 24.57
N SER A 62 -14.64 11.92 23.83
CA SER A 62 -15.00 13.32 24.13
C SER A 62 -16.52 13.55 24.12
N ALA A 63 -17.24 12.92 23.19
CA ALA A 63 -18.68 13.03 23.09
C ALA A 63 -19.39 12.38 24.28
N VAL A 64 -18.92 11.21 24.73
CA VAL A 64 -19.43 10.52 25.92
C VAL A 64 -19.26 11.40 27.17
N LEU A 65 -18.11 12.06 27.33
CA LEU A 65 -17.91 13.03 28.42
C LEU A 65 -18.94 14.17 28.38
N LEU A 66 -19.26 14.71 27.21
CA LEU A 66 -20.29 15.75 27.07
C LEU A 66 -21.68 15.24 27.46
N LEU A 67 -22.02 14.00 27.09
CA LEU A 67 -23.28 13.38 27.51
C LEU A 67 -23.35 13.25 29.04
N MET A 68 -22.26 12.82 29.68
CA MET A 68 -22.19 12.70 31.14
C MET A 68 -22.32 14.05 31.85
N LEU A 69 -21.87 15.13 31.22
CA LEU A 69 -22.02 16.51 31.72
C LEU A 69 -23.41 17.11 31.45
N GLY A 70 -24.35 16.35 30.90
CA GLY A 70 -25.70 16.80 30.58
C GLY A 70 -25.81 17.62 29.29
N LYS A 71 -24.74 17.73 28.50
CA LYS A 71 -24.73 18.39 27.19
C LYS A 71 -25.21 17.44 26.09
N TRP A 72 -26.46 17.00 26.24
CA TRP A 72 -27.02 15.88 25.48
C TRP A 72 -27.08 16.10 23.96
N GLU A 73 -27.42 17.30 23.50
CA GLU A 73 -27.52 17.60 22.08
C GLU A 73 -26.15 17.61 21.40
N GLU A 74 -25.21 18.37 21.97
CA GLU A 74 -23.82 18.47 21.51
C GLU A 74 -23.13 17.09 21.52
N GLY A 75 -23.23 16.36 22.64
CA GLY A 75 -22.66 15.03 22.78
C GLY A 75 -23.22 14.05 21.76
N ARG A 76 -24.55 14.01 21.54
CA ARG A 76 -25.15 13.11 20.53
C ARG A 76 -24.75 13.48 19.11
N HIS A 77 -24.65 14.77 18.81
CA HIS A 77 -24.23 15.22 17.49
C HIS A 77 -22.79 14.79 17.18
N ILE A 78 -21.86 15.01 18.12
CA ILE A 78 -20.46 14.61 17.94
C ILE A 78 -20.34 13.09 17.88
N LEU A 79 -21.02 12.35 18.76
CA LEU A 79 -20.97 10.89 18.81
C LEU A 79 -21.41 10.28 17.48
N ARG A 80 -22.53 10.73 16.90
CA ARG A 80 -23.01 10.22 15.60
C ARG A 80 -22.07 10.54 14.45
N ALA A 81 -21.47 11.73 14.46
CA ALA A 81 -20.53 12.12 13.42
C ALA A 81 -19.22 11.31 13.50
N ALA A 82 -18.74 11.05 14.71
CA ALA A 82 -17.55 10.25 14.96
C ALA A 82 -17.77 8.77 14.61
N ASP A 83 -18.89 8.17 15.04
CA ASP A 83 -19.26 6.79 14.70
C ASP A 83 -19.39 6.57 13.20
N SER A 84 -20.05 7.50 12.48
CA SER A 84 -20.12 7.46 11.01
C SER A 84 -18.73 7.50 10.35
N LEU A 85 -17.81 8.31 10.89
CA LEU A 85 -16.43 8.36 10.40
C LEU A 85 -15.69 7.05 10.69
N PHE A 86 -15.87 6.46 11.87
CA PHE A 86 -15.27 5.18 12.23
C PHE A 86 -15.75 4.08 11.27
N VAL A 87 -17.06 3.91 11.13
CA VAL A 87 -17.67 2.88 10.27
C VAL A 87 -17.25 3.04 8.82
N LYS A 88 -17.19 4.27 8.30
CA LYS A 88 -16.71 4.55 6.94
C LYS A 88 -15.28 4.05 6.74
N ASN A 89 -14.36 4.42 7.63
CA ASN A 89 -12.94 4.04 7.51
C ASN A 89 -12.71 2.56 7.79
N HIS A 90 -13.48 1.96 8.69
CA HIS A 90 -13.48 0.51 8.93
C HIS A 90 -13.88 -0.26 7.67
N SER A 91 -14.96 0.17 7.00
CA SER A 91 -15.41 -0.47 5.75
C SER A 91 -14.40 -0.32 4.60
N PHE A 92 -13.62 0.76 4.58
CA PHE A 92 -12.54 0.96 3.62
C PHE A 92 -11.36 0.02 3.94
N ALA A 93 -10.93 -0.03 5.21
CA ALA A 93 -9.85 -0.92 5.64
C ALA A 93 -10.19 -2.40 5.38
N GLN A 94 -11.41 -2.85 5.66
CA GLN A 94 -11.85 -4.22 5.40
C GLN A 94 -11.80 -4.65 3.93
N LYS A 95 -11.89 -3.70 2.99
CA LYS A 95 -11.81 -3.99 1.55
C LYS A 95 -10.36 -4.04 1.04
N ASN A 96 -9.40 -3.55 1.83
CA ASN A 96 -7.98 -3.46 1.50
C ASN A 96 -7.12 -4.43 2.33
N ILE A 97 -7.74 -5.48 2.92
CA ILE A 97 -7.08 -6.58 3.64
C ILE A 97 -7.32 -7.87 2.86
#